data_AF-A0A151K2D0-F1
#
_entry.id   AF-A0A151K2D0-F1
#
_cell.length_a   1.000
_cell.length_b   1.000
_cell.length_c   1.000
_cell.angle_alpha   90.00
_cell.angle_beta   90.00
_cell.angle_gamma   90.00
#
_symmetry.space_group_name_H-M   'P 1'
#
loop_
_entity.id
_entity.type
_entity.pdbx_description
1 polymer ?
#
loop_
_entity_poly.entity_id
_entity_poly.type
_entity_poly.pdbx_seq_one_letter_code
_entity_poly.pdbx_strand_id
1 'polypeptide(L)'
;IKVAYKPINNLNQIIKLGKDKLDKFNNTNVVYKIDCLDCDGSYVGQTKRNLKTRIKEHKADLKKLQNKSVVSKHQMEYNHTMDWDNVHILDNEPSYIKRSISEMIFIKKQLNGLNLQSDTERFPENYITTLLNHPYHPTLVSHS
;
A
#
# COMPACT_ATOMS: atom_id res chain seq x y z
N ILE A 1 7.85 -48.58 14.26
CA ILE A 1 7.30 -47.22 14.15
C ILE A 1 8.27 -46.28 14.86
N LYS A 2 8.96 -45.39 14.15
CA LYS A 2 9.92 -44.43 14.74
C LYS A 2 9.20 -43.11 14.96
N VAL A 3 8.93 -42.77 16.22
CA VAL A 3 8.36 -41.46 16.58
C VAL A 3 9.54 -40.51 16.81
N ALA A 4 9.64 -39.47 15.98
CA ALA A 4 10.62 -38.39 16.17
C ALA A 4 9.93 -37.18 16.81
N TYR A 5 10.48 -36.70 17.92
CA TYR A 5 9.98 -35.53 18.65
C TYR A 5 10.53 -34.25 18.04
N LYS A 6 9.64 -33.36 17.59
CA LYS A 6 9.99 -32.01 17.10
C LYS A 6 9.85 -31.04 18.29
N PRO A 7 10.92 -30.35 18.73
CA PRO A 7 10.79 -29.38 19.81
C PRO A 7 9.86 -28.24 19.38
N ILE A 8 8.89 -27.93 20.25
CA ILE A 8 7.84 -26.93 20.01
C ILE A 8 8.39 -25.50 20.08
N ASN A 9 9.58 -25.33 20.68
CA ASN A 9 10.20 -24.02 20.88
C ASN A 9 11.48 -23.90 20.06
N ASN A 10 11.36 -23.34 18.85
CA ASN A 10 12.54 -22.88 18.11
C ASN A 10 13.11 -21.65 18.82
N LEU A 11 14.44 -21.52 18.90
CA LEU A 11 15.13 -20.35 19.47
C LEU A 11 14.59 -18.99 18.95
N ASN A 12 13.97 -18.98 17.77
CA ASN A 12 13.28 -17.82 17.19
C ASN A 12 12.16 -17.22 18.07
N GLN A 13 11.58 -17.98 19.00
CA GLN A 13 10.58 -17.44 19.95
C GLN A 13 11.23 -16.74 21.15
N ILE A 14 12.42 -17.17 21.56
CA ILE A 14 13.17 -16.64 22.72
C ILE A 14 14.02 -15.45 22.29
N ILE A 15 14.62 -15.51 21.10
CA ILE A 15 15.34 -14.40 20.50
C ILE A 15 14.36 -13.61 19.63
N LYS A 16 13.45 -12.85 20.28
CA LYS A 16 12.97 -11.62 19.65
C LYS A 16 14.15 -10.65 19.69
N LEU A 17 15.08 -10.80 18.74
CA LEU A 17 15.90 -9.67 18.33
C LEU A 17 14.89 -8.55 18.12
N GLY A 18 15.01 -7.47 18.89
CA GLY A 18 14.37 -6.22 18.57
C GLY A 18 14.83 -5.85 17.18
N LYS A 19 14.14 -6.37 16.17
CA LYS A 19 14.37 -6.01 14.79
C LYS A 19 14.11 -4.52 14.80
N ASP A 20 15.15 -3.74 14.51
CA ASP A 20 15.02 -2.31 14.33
C ASP A 20 13.73 -2.07 13.54
N LYS A 21 12.87 -1.17 14.02
CA LYS A 21 11.67 -0.79 13.26
C LYS A 21 12.18 -0.38 11.89
N LEU A 22 11.96 -1.22 10.88
CA LEU A 22 12.37 -0.92 9.53
C LEU A 22 11.75 0.44 9.20
N ASP A 23 12.59 1.40 8.82
CA ASP A 23 12.12 2.70 8.35
C ASP A 23 10.93 2.48 7.43
N LYS A 24 9.82 3.16 7.72
CA LYS A 24 8.55 3.05 7.00
C LYS A 24 8.78 3.12 5.49
N PHE A 25 9.68 4.01 5.06
CA PHE A 25 10.01 4.20 3.65
C PHE A 25 10.81 3.05 3.04
N ASN A 26 11.42 2.18 3.87
CA ASN A 26 12.16 1.02 3.40
C ASN A 26 11.30 -0.22 3.08
N ASN A 27 10.00 -0.17 3.35
CA ASN A 27 9.10 -1.27 3.04
C ASN A 27 8.95 -1.50 1.53
N THR A 28 8.79 -2.77 1.15
CA THR A 28 8.52 -3.23 -0.22
C THR A 28 7.18 -3.94 -0.27
N ASN A 29 6.62 -4.12 -1.47
CA ASN A 29 5.35 -4.84 -1.68
C ASN A 29 4.16 -4.21 -0.94
N VAL A 30 4.10 -2.88 -0.88
CA VAL A 30 3.09 -2.14 -0.12
C VAL A 30 2.03 -1.50 -1.01
N VAL A 31 0.82 -1.40 -0.48
CA VAL A 31 -0.19 -0.42 -0.88
C VAL A 31 -0.02 0.80 0.03
N TYR A 32 0.02 1.99 -0.55
CA TYR A 32 0.24 3.24 0.18
C TYR A 32 -0.77 4.31 -0.22
N LYS A 33 -0.93 5.31 0.64
CA LYS A 33 -1.77 6.50 0.43
C LYS A 33 -0.96 7.75 0.67
N ILE A 34 -1.13 8.73 -0.21
CA ILE A 34 -0.55 10.08 -0.10
C ILE A 34 -1.71 11.05 -0.06
N ASP A 35 -1.80 11.81 1.03
CA ASP A 35 -2.80 12.85 1.21
C ASP A 35 -2.34 14.17 0.59
N CYS A 36 -3.31 14.98 0.14
CA CYS A 36 -3.07 16.37 -0.20
C CYS A 36 -3.06 17.21 1.09
N LEU A 37 -2.18 18.21 1.17
CA LEU A 37 -2.11 19.12 2.32
C LEU A 37 -3.14 20.25 2.23
N ASP A 38 -3.62 20.55 1.03
CA ASP A 38 -4.44 21.72 0.75
C ASP A 38 -5.93 21.38 0.48
N CYS A 39 -6.27 20.09 0.38
CA CYS A 39 -7.65 19.62 0.26
C CYS A 39 -7.82 18.19 0.77
N ASP A 40 -9.07 17.71 0.86
CA ASP A 40 -9.40 16.34 1.30
C ASP A 40 -9.05 15.24 0.27
N GLY A 41 -8.37 15.61 -0.82
CA GLY A 41 -7.98 14.71 -1.89
C GLY A 41 -6.84 13.77 -1.48
N SER A 42 -6.86 12.54 -1.99
CA SER A 42 -5.76 11.60 -1.73
C SER A 42 -5.51 10.61 -2.87
N TYR A 43 -4.28 10.14 -3.00
CA TYR A 43 -3.88 9.15 -4.00
C TYR A 43 -3.50 7.83 -3.34
N VAL A 44 -4.05 6.72 -3.82
CA VAL A 44 -3.66 5.36 -3.43
C VAL A 44 -2.86 4.72 -4.57
N GLY A 45 -1.75 4.07 -4.23
CA GLY A 45 -0.99 3.29 -5.19
C GLY A 45 -0.29 2.09 -4.56
N GLN A 46 0.24 1.18 -5.37
CA GLN A 46 1.12 0.10 -4.90
C GLN A 46 2.53 0.15 -5.47
N THR A 47 3.44 -0.57 -4.81
CA THR A 47 4.81 -0.77 -5.27
C THR A 47 5.36 -2.11 -4.84
N LYS A 48 5.97 -2.84 -5.78
CA LYS A 48 6.85 -3.99 -5.47
C LYS A 48 8.19 -3.54 -4.87
N ARG A 49 8.67 -2.37 -5.27
CA ARG A 49 9.94 -1.79 -4.83
C ARG A 49 9.79 -1.07 -3.49
N ASN A 50 10.93 -0.62 -2.97
CA ASN A 50 11.03 0.22 -1.78
C ASN A 50 10.15 1.49 -1.93
N LEU A 51 9.35 1.79 -0.91
CA LEU A 51 8.42 2.92 -0.90
C LEU A 51 9.15 4.25 -1.15
N LYS A 52 10.33 4.45 -0.55
CA LYS A 52 11.17 5.65 -0.77
C LYS A 52 11.43 5.89 -2.24
N THR A 53 11.75 4.84 -3.00
CA THR A 53 12.02 4.93 -4.44
C THR A 53 10.76 5.35 -5.19
N ARG A 54 9.60 4.78 -4.85
CA ARG A 54 8.32 5.15 -5.49
C ARG A 54 7.95 6.61 -5.23
N ILE A 55 8.16 7.09 -4.00
CA ILE A 55 7.90 8.50 -3.64
C ILE A 55 8.85 9.45 -4.39
N LYS A 56 10.14 9.09 -4.53
CA LYS A 56 11.09 9.89 -5.33
C LYS A 56 10.65 10.03 -6.79
N GLU A 57 10.10 8.98 -7.39
CA GLU A 57 9.59 9.04 -8.76
C GLU A 57 8.41 9.98 -8.90
N HIS A 58 7.45 9.93 -7.97
CA HIS A 58 6.33 10.87 -7.96
C HIS A 58 6.80 12.32 -7.83
N LYS A 59 7.77 12.58 -6.94
CA LYS A 59 8.39 13.93 -6.83
C LYS A 59 9.10 14.35 -8.11
N ALA A 60 9.80 13.44 -8.78
CA ALA A 60 10.50 13.73 -10.03
C ALA A 60 9.54 13.95 -11.21
N ASP A 61 8.37 13.32 -11.18
CA ASP A 61 7.33 13.42 -12.22
C ASP A 61 6.81 14.85 -12.40
N LEU A 62 6.80 15.65 -11.34
CA LEU A 62 6.47 17.08 -11.38
C LEU A 62 7.33 17.87 -12.37
N LYS A 63 8.59 17.45 -12.59
CA LYS A 63 9.54 18.12 -13.48
C LYS A 63 9.40 17.70 -14.95
N LYS A 64 8.62 16.66 -15.26
CA LYS A 64 8.45 16.21 -16.65
C LYS A 64 7.63 17.21 -17.45
N LEU A 65 7.85 17.30 -18.76
CA LEU A 65 7.06 18.19 -19.64
C LEU A 65 5.74 17.55 -20.07
N GLN A 66 5.70 16.22 -20.22
CA GLN A 66 4.56 15.47 -20.76
C GLN A 66 4.29 14.21 -19.91
N ASN A 67 3.13 13.59 -20.10
CA ASN A 67 2.74 12.31 -19.46
C ASN A 67 2.83 12.32 -17.92
N LYS A 68 2.41 13.43 -17.31
CA LYS A 68 2.35 13.59 -15.86
C LYS A 68 1.34 12.63 -15.23
N SER A 69 1.70 12.10 -14.07
CA SER A 69 0.82 11.34 -13.19
C SER A 69 -0.35 12.20 -12.70
N VAL A 70 -1.43 11.56 -12.24
CA VAL A 70 -2.56 12.25 -11.61
C VAL A 70 -2.15 13.10 -10.41
N VAL A 71 -1.18 12.62 -9.64
CA VAL A 71 -0.60 13.33 -8.49
C VAL A 71 0.09 14.62 -8.92
N SER A 72 0.86 14.58 -10.00
CA SER A 72 1.51 15.77 -10.56
C SER A 72 0.53 16.74 -11.19
N LYS A 73 -0.49 16.23 -11.91
CA LYS A 73 -1.54 17.05 -12.52
C LYS A 73 -2.32 17.81 -11.45
N HIS A 74 -2.75 17.13 -10.40
CA HIS A 74 -3.45 17.75 -9.28
C HIS A 74 -2.66 18.91 -8.66
N GLN A 75 -1.40 18.68 -8.32
CA GLN A 75 -0.55 19.74 -7.76
C GLN A 75 -0.38 20.93 -8.71
N MET A 76 -0.23 20.70 -10.02
CA MET A 76 -0.04 21.80 -10.98
C MET A 76 -1.32 22.59 -11.28
N GLU A 77 -2.46 21.90 -11.36
CA GLU A 77 -3.75 22.51 -11.72
C GLU A 77 -4.30 23.36 -10.57
N TYR A 78 -4.13 22.87 -9.33
CA TYR A 78 -4.69 23.51 -8.14
C TYR A 78 -3.63 24.24 -7.29
N ASN A 79 -2.35 24.21 -7.70
CA ASN A 79 -1.22 24.72 -6.92
C ASN A 79 -1.17 24.10 -5.50
N HIS A 80 -1.52 22.82 -5.40
CA HIS A 80 -1.52 22.05 -4.16
C HIS A 80 -0.19 21.33 -3.93
N THR A 81 0.02 20.86 -2.70
CA THR A 81 1.16 20.08 -2.26
C THR A 81 0.70 18.77 -1.66
N MET A 82 1.37 17.67 -2.04
CA MET A 82 1.12 16.37 -1.41
C MET A 82 1.95 16.20 -0.14
N ASP A 83 1.41 15.48 0.85
CA ASP A 83 2.12 15.12 2.07
C ASP A 83 3.10 13.96 1.82
N TRP A 84 4.30 14.33 1.40
CA TRP A 84 5.35 13.38 1.07
C TRP A 84 6.03 12.72 2.28
N ASP A 85 5.87 13.32 3.46
CA ASP A 85 6.59 12.91 4.67
C ASP A 85 5.71 11.98 5.53
N ASN A 86 4.38 12.12 5.45
CA ASN A 86 3.43 11.31 6.22
C ASN A 86 2.73 10.20 5.41
N VAL A 87 3.24 9.81 4.24
CA VAL A 87 2.69 8.74 3.36
C VAL A 87 2.23 7.50 4.13
N HIS A 88 0.96 7.13 4.11
CA HIS A 88 0.44 5.98 4.86
C HIS A 88 0.72 4.66 4.14
N ILE A 89 1.11 3.61 4.87
CA ILE A 89 1.08 2.23 4.36
C ILE A 89 -0.27 1.64 4.77
N LEU A 90 -1.04 1.21 3.78
CA LEU A 90 -2.39 0.66 3.96
C LEU A 90 -2.38 -0.87 4.04
N ASP A 91 -1.46 -1.51 3.33
CA ASP A 91 -1.30 -2.97 3.30
C ASP A 91 0.12 -3.38 2.85
N ASN A 92 0.53 -4.61 3.19
CA ASN A 92 1.77 -5.24 2.73
C ASN A 92 1.45 -6.64 2.22
N GLU A 93 1.55 -6.84 0.90
CA GLU A 93 1.17 -8.08 0.24
C GLU A 93 2.18 -8.40 -0.88
N PRO A 94 3.06 -9.41 -0.72
CA PRO A 94 4.05 -9.78 -1.72
C PRO A 94 3.47 -10.20 -3.08
N SER A 95 2.31 -10.87 -3.08
CA SER A 95 1.65 -11.32 -4.31
C SER A 95 1.12 -10.13 -5.11
N TYR A 96 1.58 -10.00 -6.35
CA TYR A 96 1.13 -8.92 -7.23
C TYR A 96 -0.39 -8.89 -7.39
N ILE A 97 -1.03 -10.04 -7.64
CA ILE A 97 -2.48 -10.11 -7.86
C ILE A 97 -3.25 -9.68 -6.62
N LYS A 98 -2.88 -10.20 -5.43
CA LYS A 98 -3.53 -9.83 -4.18
C LYS A 98 -3.29 -8.36 -3.84
N ARG A 99 -2.08 -7.85 -4.08
CA ARG A 99 -1.74 -6.44 -3.84
C ARG A 99 -2.48 -5.51 -4.78
N SER A 100 -2.69 -5.89 -6.04
CA SER A 100 -3.52 -5.14 -6.98
C SER A 100 -4.98 -5.09 -6.52
N ILE A 101 -5.52 -6.21 -6.03
CA ILE A 101 -6.89 -6.22 -5.47
C ILE A 101 -6.96 -5.33 -4.22
N SER A 102 -5.97 -5.41 -3.33
CA SER A 102 -5.88 -4.55 -2.15
C SER A 102 -5.84 -3.06 -2.52
N GLU A 103 -4.98 -2.68 -3.47
CA GLU A 103 -4.95 -1.31 -4.04
C GLU A 103 -6.32 -0.87 -4.53
N MET A 104 -7.01 -1.69 -5.32
CA MET A 104 -8.35 -1.38 -5.83
C MET A 104 -9.38 -1.19 -4.71
N ILE A 105 -9.38 -2.05 -3.69
CA ILE A 105 -10.26 -1.93 -2.52
C ILE A 105 -10.01 -0.58 -1.84
N PHE A 106 -8.76 -0.20 -1.65
CA PHE A 106 -8.43 1.08 -1.02
C PHE A 106 -8.79 2.28 -1.89
N ILE A 107 -8.62 2.21 -3.22
CA ILE A 107 -9.09 3.25 -4.16
C ILE A 107 -10.61 3.42 -4.04
N LYS A 108 -11.38 2.32 -4.09
CA LYS A 108 -12.85 2.36 -4.01
C LYS A 108 -13.39 2.84 -2.67
N LYS A 109 -12.60 2.70 -1.59
CA LYS A 109 -12.95 3.22 -0.26
C LYS A 109 -12.70 4.72 -0.09
N GLN A 110 -12.00 5.38 -1.02
CA GLN A 110 -11.77 6.81 -0.93
C GLN A 110 -13.05 7.60 -1.22
N LEU A 111 -13.31 8.63 -0.42
CA LEU A 111 -14.37 9.60 -0.70
C LEU A 111 -13.93 10.56 -1.83
N ASN A 112 -12.71 11.11 -1.71
CA ASN A 112 -12.13 12.08 -2.64
C ASN A 112 -10.81 11.54 -3.21
N GLY A 113 -10.89 10.49 -4.03
CA GLY A 113 -9.71 9.85 -4.64
C GLY A 113 -9.19 10.59 -5.88
N LEU A 114 -7.87 10.75 -5.98
CA LEU A 114 -7.18 11.31 -7.15
C LEU A 114 -6.95 10.28 -8.27
N ASN A 115 -7.13 8.99 -7.98
CA ASN A 115 -6.96 7.89 -8.92
C ASN A 115 -7.93 7.99 -10.11
N LEU A 116 -7.53 7.49 -11.28
CA LEU A 116 -8.41 7.41 -12.45
C LEU A 116 -9.37 6.22 -12.31
N GLN A 117 -10.56 6.30 -12.91
CA GLN A 117 -11.50 5.16 -12.91
C GLN A 117 -10.87 3.91 -13.54
N SER A 118 -10.06 4.11 -14.59
CA SER A 118 -9.29 3.07 -15.27
C SER A 118 -8.22 2.38 -14.43
N ASP A 119 -7.82 2.95 -13.28
CA ASP A 119 -6.94 2.29 -12.31
C ASP A 119 -7.64 1.07 -11.65
N THR A 120 -8.98 0.99 -11.74
CA THR A 120 -9.78 -0.11 -11.17
C THR A 120 -10.46 -1.00 -12.21
N GLU A 121 -10.35 -0.70 -13.51
CA GLU A 121 -11.07 -1.43 -14.57
C GLU A 121 -10.43 -2.77 -14.98
N ARG A 122 -9.15 -2.97 -14.66
CA ARG A 122 -8.36 -4.11 -15.18
C ARG A 122 -8.67 -5.46 -14.54
N PHE A 123 -9.52 -5.51 -13.51
CA PHE A 123 -9.85 -6.76 -12.83
C PHE A 123 -11.34 -7.08 -12.96
N PRO A 124 -11.68 -8.33 -13.33
CA PRO A 124 -13.08 -8.71 -13.51
C PRO A 124 -13.82 -8.62 -12.17
N GLU A 125 -14.98 -7.95 -12.19
CA GLU A 125 -15.78 -7.63 -10.99
C GLU A 125 -16.12 -8.86 -10.14
N ASN A 126 -16.23 -10.03 -10.76
CA ASN A 126 -16.54 -11.29 -10.07
C ASN A 126 -15.52 -11.65 -8.98
N TYR A 127 -14.25 -11.30 -9.16
CA TYR A 127 -13.19 -11.58 -8.19
C TYR A 127 -13.29 -10.62 -6.99
N ILE A 128 -13.66 -9.37 -7.24
CA ILE A 128 -13.85 -8.33 -6.22
C ILE A 128 -15.03 -8.70 -5.32
N THR A 129 -16.18 -9.05 -5.92
CA THR A 129 -17.39 -9.40 -5.18
C THR A 129 -17.19 -10.65 -4.32
N THR A 130 -16.48 -11.66 -4.84
CA THR A 130 -16.17 -12.88 -4.07
C THR A 130 -15.28 -12.59 -2.84
N LEU A 131 -14.32 -11.67 -2.98
CA LEU A 131 -13.40 -11.31 -1.89
C LEU A 131 -13.99 -10.33 -0.88
N LEU A 132 -14.88 -9.43 -1.30
CA LEU A 132 -15.60 -8.50 -0.41
C LEU A 132 -16.71 -9.20 0.40
N ASN A 133 -17.31 -10.27 -0.15
CA ASN A 133 -18.35 -11.05 0.53
C ASN A 133 -17.79 -12.11 1.49
N HIS A 134 -16.48 -12.34 1.50
CA HIS A 134 -15.82 -13.11 2.54
C HIS A 134 -15.28 -12.14 3.57
N PRO A 135 -15.64 -12.22 4.87
CA PRO A 135 -15.10 -11.32 5.87
C PRO A 135 -13.58 -11.49 5.87
N TYR A 136 -12.89 -10.45 5.39
CA TYR A 136 -11.46 -10.31 5.60
C TYR A 136 -11.30 -10.22 7.12
N HIS A 137 -10.80 -11.28 7.74
CA HIS A 137 -10.40 -11.27 9.13
C HIS A 137 -8.97 -10.73 9.14
N PRO A 138 -8.73 -9.43 9.41
CA PRO A 138 -7.40 -9.02 9.81
C PRO A 138 -7.07 -9.86 11.04
N THR A 139 -5.96 -10.59 11.00
CA THR A 139 -5.42 -11.22 12.19
C THR A 139 -5.05 -10.12 13.17
N LEU A 140 -6.01 -9.77 14.02
CA LEU A 140 -5.78 -9.01 15.24
C LEU A 140 -4.87 -9.87 16.10
N VAL A 141 -3.58 -9.54 16.13
CA VAL A 141 -2.72 -9.97 17.22
C VAL A 141 -3.06 -9.05 18.39
N SER A 142 -4.14 -9.37 19.10
CA SER A 142 -4.33 -8.94 20.47
C SER A 142 -3.43 -9.79 21.35
N HIS A 143 -2.56 -9.18 22.14
CA HIS A 143 -2.04 -9.85 23.33
C HIS A 143 -2.20 -8.87 24.49
N SER A 144 -2.94 -9.38 25.49
CA SER A 144 -2.96 -8.96 26.88
C SER A 144 -1.60 -9.18 27.53
#